data_AF-A0A7Y2AKE2-F1
#
_entry.id   AF-A0A7Y2AKE2-F1
#
_cell.length_a   1.000
_cell.length_b   1.000
_cell.length_c   1.000
_cell.angle_alpha   90.00
_cell.angle_beta   90.00
_cell.angle_gamma   90.00
#
_symmetry.space_group_name_H-M   'P 1'
#
loop_
_entity.id
_entity.type
_entity.pdbx_description
1 polymer ?
#
loop_
_entity_poly.entity_id
_entity_poly.type
_entity_poly.pdbx_seq_one_letter_code
_entity_poly.pdbx_strand_id
1 'polypeptide(L)'
;MSNSSDPIDTSSQKPPRHRADKPFSNVVRAVVISWVLLGTLLVGAVALLGPEHFAEVVVITVASGLIAIGSLLPGLLTQRWRENTAKLRSNRRPNPNYASALMLGVLLRLIATVALFVMCRYQMAAPVAWIAALTIFWYVVLTSVEVACLARNLPLADHLGILAATSLSLESLNRWNP
;
A
#
# COMPACT_ATOMS: atom_id res chain seq x y z
N MET A 1 9.68 -7.25 66.53
CA MET A 1 10.00 -7.04 65.10
C MET A 1 8.84 -7.60 64.30
N SER A 2 7.92 -6.74 63.88
CA SER A 2 6.68 -7.12 63.18
C SER A 2 6.88 -6.84 61.68
N ASN A 3 6.92 -7.89 60.86
CA ASN A 3 7.01 -7.76 59.41
C ASN A 3 5.65 -7.32 58.85
N SER A 4 5.56 -6.05 58.43
CA SER A 4 4.45 -5.51 57.65
C SER A 4 4.60 -5.97 56.20
N SER A 5 3.83 -6.98 55.82
CA SER A 5 3.74 -7.44 54.43
C SER A 5 2.67 -6.60 53.73
N ASP A 6 3.07 -5.45 53.20
CA ASP A 6 2.17 -4.61 52.41
C ASP A 6 1.83 -5.33 51.09
N PRO A 7 0.54 -5.47 50.74
CA PRO A 7 0.13 -6.09 49.48
C PRO A 7 0.50 -5.18 48.31
N ILE A 8 1.35 -5.70 47.41
CA ILE A 8 1.71 -5.04 46.16
C ILE A 8 0.44 -4.93 45.29
N ASP A 9 -0.10 -3.72 45.22
CA ASP A 9 -1.27 -3.39 44.43
C ASP A 9 -0.93 -3.43 42.93
N THR A 10 -1.27 -4.55 42.29
CA THR A 10 -1.06 -4.82 40.85
C THR A 10 -2.20 -4.27 39.99
N SER A 11 -3.13 -3.49 40.55
CA SER A 11 -4.43 -3.19 39.95
C SER A 11 -4.51 -1.95 39.05
N SER A 12 -3.46 -1.50 38.36
CA SER A 12 -3.68 -0.42 37.38
C SER A 12 -2.65 -0.25 36.26
N GLN A 13 -2.08 -1.34 35.73
CA GLN A 13 -1.51 -1.27 34.38
C GLN A 13 -2.65 -1.32 33.36
N LYS A 14 -3.23 -0.15 33.08
CA LYS A 14 -4.08 0.07 31.91
C LYS A 14 -3.24 -0.36 30.70
N PRO A 15 -3.60 -1.43 29.97
CA PRO A 15 -2.79 -1.91 28.87
C PRO A 15 -2.58 -0.72 27.92
N PRO A 16 -1.34 -0.51 27.41
CA PRO A 16 -1.09 0.57 26.48
C PRO A 16 -2.14 0.46 25.39
N ARG A 17 -2.98 1.50 25.26
CA ARG A 17 -3.97 1.59 24.18
C ARG A 17 -3.15 1.60 22.91
N HIS A 18 -2.91 0.41 22.36
CA HIS A 18 -2.34 0.22 21.06
C HIS A 18 -3.38 0.82 20.13
N ARG A 19 -3.14 2.09 19.77
CA ARG A 19 -3.95 2.82 18.82
C ARG A 19 -4.00 1.89 17.61
N ALA A 20 -5.19 1.42 17.28
CA ALA A 20 -5.40 0.56 16.12
C ALA A 20 -5.13 1.43 14.89
N ASP A 21 -3.85 1.64 14.60
CA ASP A 21 -3.38 2.44 13.50
C ASP A 21 -3.83 1.71 12.23
N LYS A 22 -4.63 2.39 11.42
CA LYS A 22 -5.20 1.82 10.20
C LYS A 22 -4.08 1.77 9.15
N PRO A 23 -3.44 0.62 8.90
CA PRO A 23 -2.21 0.57 8.12
C PRO A 23 -2.43 1.08 6.69
N PHE A 24 -3.58 0.78 6.09
CA PHE A 24 -3.95 1.26 4.76
C PHE A 24 -4.16 2.78 4.68
N SER A 25 -4.70 3.40 5.74
CA SER A 25 -4.87 4.86 5.76
C SER A 25 -3.52 5.58 5.78
N ASN A 26 -2.53 5.01 6.47
CA ASN A 26 -1.18 5.55 6.50
C ASN A 26 -0.50 5.40 5.14
N VAL A 27 -0.67 4.25 4.47
CA VAL A 27 -0.13 4.01 3.12
C VAL A 27 -0.72 4.99 2.11
N VAL A 28 -2.04 5.15 2.08
CA VAL A 28 -2.72 6.09 1.16
C VAL A 28 -2.24 7.52 1.40
N ARG A 29 -2.13 7.93 2.66
CA ARG A 29 -1.63 9.25 3.01
C ARG A 29 -0.18 9.44 2.56
N ALA A 30 0.68 8.45 2.75
CA ALA A 30 2.07 8.51 2.32
C ALA A 30 2.18 8.62 0.79
N VAL A 31 1.42 7.80 0.04
CA VAL A 31 1.39 7.85 -1.43
C VAL A 31 0.92 9.22 -1.92
N VAL A 32 -0.15 9.78 -1.34
CA VAL A 32 -0.65 11.11 -1.72
C VAL A 32 0.37 12.20 -1.41
N ILE A 33 1.00 12.17 -0.24
CA ILE A 33 2.03 13.16 0.13
C ILE A 33 3.22 13.07 -0.83
N SER A 34 3.75 11.86 -1.07
CA SER A 34 4.87 11.66 -1.98
C SER A 34 4.52 12.10 -3.41
N TRP A 35 3.30 11.80 -3.87
CA TRP A 35 2.80 12.22 -5.18
C TRP A 35 2.71 13.75 -5.30
N VAL A 36 2.10 14.43 -4.33
CA VAL A 36 1.99 15.90 -4.35
C VAL A 36 3.37 16.53 -4.32
N LEU A 37 4.24 16.12 -3.39
CA LEU A 37 5.58 16.71 -3.27
C LEU A 37 6.41 16.53 -4.53
N LEU A 38 6.49 15.30 -5.05
CA LEU A 38 7.29 15.01 -6.23
C LEU A 38 6.65 15.60 -7.49
N GLY A 39 5.32 15.64 -7.55
CA GLY A 39 4.57 16.21 -8.66
C GLY A 39 4.76 17.71 -8.74
N THR A 40 4.64 18.43 -7.62
CA THR A 40 4.91 19.86 -7.55
C THR A 40 6.37 20.16 -7.91
N LEU A 41 7.32 19.36 -7.43
CA LEU A 41 8.74 19.53 -7.76
C LEU A 41 8.99 19.33 -9.26
N LEU A 42 8.45 18.26 -9.85
CA LEU A 42 8.63 17.94 -11.27
C LEU A 42 7.97 18.98 -12.18
N VAL A 43 6.72 19.36 -11.87
CA VAL A 43 5.99 20.40 -12.61
C VAL A 43 6.70 21.74 -12.49
N GLY A 44 7.20 22.10 -11.31
CA GLY A 44 7.97 23.34 -11.10
C GLY A 44 9.28 23.34 -11.87
N ALA A 45 10.02 22.23 -11.87
CA ALA A 45 11.26 22.10 -12.63
C ALA A 45 11.02 22.26 -14.14
N VAL A 46 9.97 21.63 -14.67
CA VAL A 46 9.62 21.71 -16.10
C VAL A 46 9.12 23.11 -16.47
N ALA A 47 8.35 23.77 -15.59
CA ALA A 47 7.92 25.14 -15.81
C ALA A 47 9.09 26.13 -15.96
N LEU A 48 10.22 25.86 -15.30
CA LEU A 48 11.42 26.69 -15.36
C LEU A 48 12.38 26.32 -16.50
N LEU A 49 12.51 25.02 -16.81
CA LEU A 49 13.54 24.50 -17.72
C LEU A 49 13.04 24.19 -19.14
N GLY A 50 11.75 23.94 -19.32
CA GLY A 50 11.16 23.48 -20.59
C GLY A 50 9.65 23.69 -20.60
N PRO A 51 9.18 24.95 -20.64
CA PRO A 51 7.76 25.30 -20.55
C PRO A 51 6.93 24.67 -21.67
N GLU A 52 7.53 24.32 -22.82
CA GLU A 52 6.90 23.61 -23.93
C GLU A 52 6.33 22.24 -23.53
N HIS A 53 6.90 21.59 -22.51
CA HIS A 53 6.44 20.28 -22.01
C HIS A 53 5.53 20.39 -20.77
N PHE A 54 5.22 21.60 -20.32
CA PHE A 54 4.50 21.82 -19.07
C PHE A 54 3.13 21.12 -19.04
N ALA A 55 2.32 21.32 -20.08
CA ALA A 55 0.98 20.73 -20.16
C ALA A 55 1.01 19.20 -20.14
N GLU A 56 1.97 18.60 -20.84
CA GLU A 56 2.15 17.15 -20.92
C GLU A 56 2.50 16.56 -19.55
N VAL A 57 3.46 17.18 -18.87
CA VAL A 57 3.92 16.75 -17.54
C VAL A 57 2.81 16.90 -16.50
N VAL A 58 2.05 17.98 -16.54
CA VAL A 58 0.91 18.20 -15.63
C VAL A 58 -0.15 17.13 -15.84
N VAL A 59 -0.57 16.87 -17.08
CA VAL A 59 -1.60 15.87 -17.38
C VAL A 59 -1.16 14.47 -16.95
N ILE A 60 0.07 14.07 -17.29
CA ILE A 60 0.60 12.75 -16.91
C ILE A 60 0.71 12.63 -15.39
N THR A 61 1.18 13.67 -14.70
CA THR A 61 1.31 13.69 -13.23
C THR A 61 -0.06 13.61 -12.53
N VAL A 62 -1.06 14.33 -13.04
CA VAL A 62 -2.42 14.29 -12.48
C VAL A 62 -3.06 12.92 -12.72
N ALA A 63 -2.99 12.41 -13.95
CA ALA A 63 -3.56 11.12 -14.30
C ALA A 63 -2.89 9.97 -13.54
N SER A 64 -1.56 9.99 -13.38
CA SER A 64 -0.84 8.97 -12.60
C SER A 64 -1.24 8.97 -11.13
N GLY A 65 -1.45 10.15 -10.54
CA GLY A 65 -1.99 10.31 -9.18
C GLY A 65 -3.40 9.74 -9.03
N LEU A 66 -4.29 10.04 -9.97
CA LEU A 66 -5.66 9.51 -9.95
C LEU A 66 -5.67 7.98 -10.05
N ILE A 67 -4.86 7.42 -10.94
CA ILE A 67 -4.70 5.97 -11.08
C ILE A 67 -4.17 5.36 -9.78
N ALA A 68 -3.18 5.99 -9.16
CA ALA A 68 -2.59 5.54 -7.91
C ALA A 68 -3.58 5.50 -6.74
N ILE A 69 -4.40 6.54 -6.62
CA ILE A 69 -5.47 6.57 -5.62
C ILE A 69 -6.52 5.51 -5.98
N GLY A 70 -6.91 5.43 -7.26
CA GLY A 70 -7.82 4.46 -7.84
C GLY A 70 -7.48 3.01 -7.50
N SER A 71 -6.21 2.63 -7.64
CA SER A 71 -5.71 1.28 -7.37
C SER A 71 -5.69 0.92 -5.89
N LEU A 72 -5.75 1.91 -4.99
CA LEU A 72 -5.82 1.69 -3.55
C LEU A 72 -7.26 1.51 -3.03
N LEU A 73 -8.28 1.88 -3.83
CA LEU A 73 -9.69 1.71 -3.45
C LEU A 73 -10.05 0.25 -3.12
N PRO A 74 -9.66 -0.77 -3.91
CA PRO A 74 -10.00 -2.16 -3.61
C PRO A 74 -9.54 -2.60 -2.22
N GLY A 75 -8.35 -2.17 -1.79
CA GLY A 75 -7.82 -2.45 -0.45
C GLY A 75 -8.64 -1.78 0.66
N LEU A 76 -8.94 -0.50 0.49
CA LEU A 76 -9.76 0.27 1.45
C LEU A 76 -11.20 -0.23 1.54
N LEU A 77 -11.80 -0.56 0.39
CA LEU A 77 -13.13 -1.14 0.32
C LEU A 77 -13.12 -2.51 1.00
N THR A 78 -12.20 -3.41 0.65
CA THR A 78 -12.13 -4.73 1.30
C THR A 78 -12.02 -4.61 2.82
N GLN A 79 -11.23 -3.67 3.33
CA GLN A 79 -11.17 -3.40 4.77
C GLN A 79 -12.53 -2.93 5.33
N ARG A 80 -13.15 -1.93 4.70
CA ARG A 80 -14.41 -1.33 5.19
C ARG A 80 -15.59 -2.30 5.14
N TRP A 81 -15.68 -3.08 4.07
CA TRP A 81 -16.69 -4.13 3.91
C TRP A 81 -16.54 -5.21 4.97
N ARG A 82 -15.29 -5.56 5.30
CA ARG A 82 -14.96 -6.55 6.33
C ARG A 82 -15.23 -6.06 7.75
N GLU A 83 -14.95 -4.79 8.05
CA GLU A 83 -15.34 -4.17 9.33
C GLU A 83 -16.86 -4.21 9.52
N ASN A 84 -17.64 -3.97 8.46
CA ASN A 84 -19.10 -4.05 8.49
C ASN A 84 -19.61 -5.49 8.66
N THR A 85 -18.97 -6.49 8.04
CA THR A 85 -19.36 -7.91 8.21
C THR A 85 -18.87 -8.53 9.51
N ALA A 86 -17.75 -8.08 10.07
CA ALA A 86 -17.24 -8.54 11.35
C ALA A 86 -18.17 -8.20 12.52
N LYS A 87 -18.86 -7.05 12.44
CA LYS A 87 -19.93 -6.68 13.39
C LYS A 87 -21.10 -7.68 13.40
N LEU A 88 -21.30 -8.42 12.30
CA LEU A 88 -22.37 -9.40 12.14
C LEU A 88 -21.93 -10.84 12.45
N ARG A 89 -20.62 -11.13 12.49
CA ARG A 89 -20.06 -12.47 12.78
C ARG A 89 -19.09 -12.39 13.96
N SER A 90 -19.62 -12.50 15.19
CA SER A 90 -18.81 -12.40 16.42
C SER A 90 -17.79 -13.52 16.64
N ASN A 91 -17.83 -14.62 15.87
CA ASN A 91 -17.08 -15.83 16.22
C ASN A 91 -16.12 -16.38 15.15
N ARG A 92 -15.88 -15.67 14.04
CA ARG A 92 -14.91 -16.10 13.02
C ARG A 92 -13.88 -15.00 12.80
N ARG A 93 -12.67 -15.16 13.37
CA ARG A 93 -11.50 -14.36 13.01
C ARG A 93 -11.08 -14.78 11.60
N PRO A 94 -11.33 -13.98 10.54
CA PRO A 94 -10.86 -14.35 9.23
C PRO A 94 -9.35 -14.08 9.20
N ASN A 95 -8.55 -14.95 8.60
CA ASN A 95 -7.16 -14.60 8.28
C ASN A 95 -7.21 -13.50 7.20
N PRO A 96 -6.63 -12.32 7.44
CA PRO A 96 -6.60 -11.27 6.44
C PRO A 96 -5.53 -11.58 5.39
N ASN A 97 -5.95 -12.06 4.22
CA ASN A 97 -5.04 -12.20 3.08
C ASN A 97 -4.78 -10.82 2.46
N TYR A 98 -3.88 -10.03 3.05
CA TYR A 98 -3.50 -8.71 2.54
C TYR A 98 -2.83 -8.78 1.16
N ALA A 99 -2.17 -9.90 0.87
CA ALA A 99 -1.50 -10.14 -0.40
C ALA A 99 -2.45 -10.07 -1.61
N SER A 100 -3.69 -10.55 -1.51
CA SER A 100 -4.62 -10.53 -2.65
C SER A 100 -5.12 -9.13 -2.98
N ALA A 101 -5.37 -8.30 -1.96
CA ALA A 101 -5.74 -6.90 -2.15
C ALA A 101 -4.57 -6.09 -2.76
N LEU A 102 -3.35 -6.38 -2.34
CA LEU A 102 -2.12 -5.79 -2.88
C LEU A 102 -1.93 -6.17 -4.35
N MET A 103 -2.02 -7.47 -4.68
CA MET A 103 -1.88 -7.97 -6.06
C MET A 103 -2.93 -7.35 -6.99
N LEU A 104 -4.18 -7.21 -6.51
CA LEU A 104 -5.23 -6.56 -7.28
C LEU A 104 -4.92 -5.08 -7.53
N GLY A 105 -4.40 -4.37 -6.54
CA GLY A 105 -3.99 -2.97 -6.68
C GLY A 105 -2.85 -2.80 -7.69
N VAL A 106 -1.81 -3.64 -7.61
CA VAL A 106 -0.69 -3.62 -8.57
C VAL A 106 -1.16 -3.92 -9.99
N LEU A 107 -2.03 -4.93 -10.17
CA LEU A 107 -2.58 -5.29 -11.47
C LEU A 107 -3.42 -4.14 -12.07
N LEU A 108 -4.30 -3.55 -11.26
CA LEU A 108 -5.12 -2.42 -11.70
C LEU A 108 -4.24 -1.23 -12.09
N ARG A 109 -3.21 -0.93 -11.30
CA ARG A 109 -2.26 0.14 -11.63
C ARG A 109 -1.53 -0.14 -12.94
N LEU A 110 -1.08 -1.37 -13.18
CA LEU A 110 -0.40 -1.75 -14.42
C LEU A 110 -1.30 -1.61 -15.65
N ILE A 111 -2.56 -2.06 -15.57
CA ILE A 111 -3.52 -1.90 -16.67
C ILE A 111 -3.79 -0.42 -16.93
N ALA A 112 -3.96 0.36 -15.87
CA ALA A 112 -4.25 1.78 -15.96
C ALA A 112 -3.06 2.60 -16.48
N THR A 113 -1.80 2.26 -16.15
CA THR A 113 -0.62 2.93 -16.71
C THR A 113 -0.43 2.62 -18.19
N VAL A 114 -0.75 1.39 -18.63
CA VAL A 114 -0.79 1.05 -20.07
C VAL A 114 -1.87 1.85 -20.78
N ALA A 115 -3.08 1.93 -20.20
CA ALA A 115 -4.17 2.73 -20.76
C ALA A 115 -3.82 4.22 -20.84
N LEU A 116 -3.19 4.77 -19.80
CA LEU A 116 -2.71 6.15 -19.77
C LEU A 116 -1.65 6.38 -20.85
N PHE A 117 -0.69 5.47 -21.01
CA PHE A 117 0.33 5.56 -22.06
C PHE A 117 -0.31 5.61 -23.45
N VAL A 118 -1.25 4.71 -23.75
CA VAL A 118 -1.97 4.68 -25.03
C VAL A 118 -2.77 5.97 -25.25
N MET A 119 -3.46 6.46 -24.23
CA MET A 119 -4.23 7.71 -24.28
C MET A 119 -3.34 8.93 -24.54
N CYS A 120 -2.22 9.05 -23.83
CA CYS A 120 -1.24 10.12 -24.04
C CYS A 120 -0.63 10.05 -25.44
N ARG A 121 -0.33 8.84 -25.93
CA ARG A 121 0.17 8.63 -27.29
C ARG A 121 -0.79 9.12 -28.38
N TYR A 122 -2.09 9.06 -28.12
CA TYR A 122 -3.10 9.48 -29.09
C TYR A 122 -3.35 10.99 -29.07
N GLN A 123 -3.26 11.62 -27.89
CA GLN A 123 -3.59 13.05 -27.74
C GLN A 123 -2.40 13.99 -27.82
N MET A 124 -1.17 13.54 -27.60
CA MET A 124 0.01 14.40 -27.54
C MET A 124 0.96 14.17 -28.71
N ALA A 125 1.47 15.27 -29.27
CA ALA A 125 2.47 15.26 -30.34
C ALA A 125 3.91 15.03 -29.82
N ALA A 126 4.08 14.81 -28.52
CA ALA A 126 5.37 14.60 -27.89
C ALA A 126 6.09 13.33 -28.37
N PRO A 127 7.43 13.28 -28.23
CA PRO A 127 8.19 12.08 -28.51
C PRO A 127 7.78 10.93 -27.58
N VAL A 128 7.57 9.75 -28.18
CA VAL A 128 7.09 8.54 -27.49
C VAL A 128 7.97 8.15 -26.31
N ALA A 129 9.29 8.31 -26.46
CA ALA A 129 10.26 8.00 -25.43
C ALA A 129 10.06 8.85 -24.17
N TRP A 130 9.66 10.12 -24.32
CA TRP A 130 9.43 11.04 -23.21
C TRP A 130 8.19 10.65 -22.39
N ILE A 131 7.07 10.41 -23.07
CA ILE A 131 5.81 9.97 -22.44
C ILE A 131 6.01 8.63 -21.73
N ALA A 132 6.71 7.69 -22.38
CA ALA A 132 7.03 6.40 -21.79
C ALA A 132 7.89 6.55 -20.53
N ALA A 133 8.94 7.37 -20.59
CA ALA A 133 9.83 7.61 -19.45
C ALA A 133 9.08 8.20 -18.26
N LEU A 134 8.25 9.22 -18.46
CA LEU A 134 7.45 9.82 -17.40
C LEU A 134 6.44 8.85 -16.80
N THR A 135 5.76 8.06 -17.63
CA THR A 135 4.77 7.09 -17.17
C THR A 135 5.43 5.98 -16.34
N ILE A 136 6.57 5.45 -16.82
CA ILE A 136 7.34 4.42 -16.11
C ILE A 136 7.92 5.00 -14.81
N PHE A 137 8.46 6.21 -14.85
CA PHE A 137 8.98 6.89 -13.66
C PHE A 137 7.93 6.99 -12.56
N TRP A 138 6.74 7.52 -12.89
CA TRP A 138 5.64 7.62 -11.93
C TRP A 138 5.19 6.25 -11.42
N TYR A 139 5.08 5.26 -12.31
CA TYR A 139 4.74 3.90 -11.93
C TYR A 139 5.71 3.32 -10.90
N VAL A 140 7.02 3.41 -11.15
CA VAL A 140 8.07 2.87 -10.25
C VAL A 140 8.08 3.61 -8.92
N VAL A 141 8.02 4.95 -8.93
CA VAL A 141 8.04 5.75 -7.70
C VAL A 141 6.82 5.43 -6.83
N LEU A 142 5.62 5.44 -7.40
CA LEU A 142 4.39 5.23 -6.62
C LEU A 142 4.29 3.80 -6.10
N THR A 143 4.71 2.81 -6.91
CA THR A 143 4.76 1.41 -6.49
C THR A 143 5.79 1.20 -5.40
N SER A 144 6.97 1.82 -5.50
CA SER A 144 8.02 1.69 -4.47
C SER A 144 7.62 2.33 -3.15
N VAL A 145 6.98 3.50 -3.17
CA VAL A 145 6.42 4.14 -1.96
C VAL A 145 5.36 3.25 -1.33
N GLU A 146 4.45 2.68 -2.13
CA GLU A 146 3.42 1.77 -1.62
C GLU A 146 4.03 0.52 -0.97
N VAL A 147 4.94 -0.17 -1.65
CA VAL A 147 5.61 -1.37 -1.14
C VAL A 147 6.44 -1.04 0.11
N ALA A 148 7.16 0.08 0.13
CA ALA A 148 7.94 0.50 1.29
C ALA A 148 7.05 0.86 2.48
N CYS A 149 5.91 1.53 2.25
CA CYS A 149 4.96 1.84 3.31
C CYS A 149 4.30 0.57 3.84
N LEU A 150 3.94 -0.37 2.97
CA LEU A 150 3.39 -1.66 3.37
C LEU A 150 4.42 -2.46 4.17
N ALA A 151 5.65 -2.59 3.70
CA ALA A 151 6.72 -3.29 4.41
C ALA A 151 7.00 -2.71 5.82
N ARG A 152 6.79 -1.40 6.01
CA ARG A 152 6.93 -0.74 7.31
C ARG A 152 5.71 -0.90 8.22
N ASN A 153 4.51 -1.01 7.66
CA ASN A 153 3.25 -1.06 8.43
C ASN A 153 2.72 -2.48 8.63
N LEU A 154 3.17 -3.47 7.85
CA LEU A 154 2.91 -4.86 8.15
C LEU A 154 3.85 -5.28 9.30
N PRO A 155 3.32 -5.59 10.50
CA PRO A 155 4.14 -6.26 11.49
C PRO A 155 4.66 -7.57 10.88
N LEU A 156 5.83 -8.02 11.30
CA LEU A 156 6.52 -9.28 10.95
C LEU A 156 5.66 -10.58 10.98
N ALA A 157 4.35 -10.50 11.17
CA ALA A 157 3.38 -11.59 11.19
C ALA A 157 3.37 -12.46 9.91
N ASP A 158 3.76 -11.91 8.75
CA ASP A 158 3.86 -12.69 7.50
C ASP A 158 5.12 -13.55 7.43
N HIS A 159 6.20 -13.21 8.14
CA HIS A 159 7.33 -14.13 8.29
C HIS A 159 6.92 -15.40 9.03
N LEU A 160 6.00 -15.32 9.99
CA LEU A 160 5.42 -16.49 10.66
C LEU A 160 4.44 -17.25 9.77
N GLY A 161 3.69 -16.58 8.89
CA GLY A 161 2.78 -17.22 7.93
C GLY A 161 3.53 -18.01 6.84
N ILE A 162 4.61 -17.45 6.30
CA ILE A 162 5.47 -18.12 5.32
C ILE A 162 6.20 -19.30 5.98
N LEU A 163 6.76 -19.10 7.19
CA LEU A 163 7.40 -20.18 7.94
C LEU A 163 6.42 -21.30 8.31
N ALA A 164 5.18 -20.97 8.70
CA ALA A 164 4.13 -21.94 8.99
C ALA A 164 3.63 -22.68 7.75
N ALA A 165 3.54 -22.01 6.59
CA ALA A 165 3.19 -22.66 5.33
C ALA A 165 4.32 -23.60 4.86
N THR A 166 5.58 -23.20 5.00
CA THR A 166 6.72 -24.09 4.70
C THR A 166 6.83 -25.24 5.70
N SER A 167 6.50 -25.04 6.98
CA SER A 167 6.49 -26.14 7.96
C SER A 167 5.39 -27.14 7.67
N LEU A 168 4.17 -26.68 7.29
CA LEU A 168 3.08 -27.56 6.88
C LEU A 168 3.40 -28.33 5.59
N SER A 169 4.09 -27.69 4.64
CA SER A 169 4.54 -28.35 3.41
C SER A 169 5.60 -29.43 3.71
N LEU A 170 6.57 -29.13 4.57
CA LEU A 170 7.58 -30.11 5.03
C LEU A 170 6.96 -31.27 5.81
N GLU A 171 5.96 -30.99 6.66
CA GLU A 171 5.25 -32.01 7.43
C GLU A 171 4.37 -32.89 6.54
N SER A 172 3.79 -32.32 5.47
CA SER A 172 3.11 -33.10 4.43
C SER A 172 4.08 -34.02 3.69
N LEU A 173 5.30 -33.56 3.40
CA LEU A 173 6.34 -34.34 2.73
C LEU A 173 6.89 -35.46 3.61
N ASN A 174 7.09 -35.20 4.92
CA ASN A 174 7.57 -36.21 5.86
C ASN A 174 6.54 -37.34 6.08
N ARG A 175 5.24 -37.07 5.91
CA ARG A 175 4.17 -38.07 6.06
C ARG A 175 4.17 -39.13 4.96
N TRP A 176 4.86 -38.90 3.84
CA TRP A 176 4.93 -39.83 2.70
C TRP A 176 6.28 -40.56 2.57
N ASN A 177 7.19 -40.40 3.55
CA ASN A 177 8.46 -41.12 3.59
C ASN A 177 8.39 -42.21 4.68
N PRO A 178 8.05 -43.47 4.34
CA PRO A 178 7.92 -44.59 5.28
C PRO A 178 9.24 -45.09 5.85
#